data_AF-D6TSQ8-F1
#
_entry.id   AF-D6TSQ8-F1
#
_cell.length_a   1.000
_cell.length_b   1.000
_cell.length_c   1.000
_cell.angle_alpha   90.00
_cell.angle_beta   90.00
_cell.angle_gamma   90.00
#
_symmetry.space_group_name_H-M   'P 1'
#
loop_
_entity.id
_entity.type
_entity.pdbx_description
1 polymer ?
#
loop_
_entity_poly.entity_id
_entity_poly.type
_entity_poly.pdbx_seq_one_letter_code
_entity_poly.pdbx_strand_id
1 'polypeptide(L)'
;MKEPLSIETERIDDIPLLIAHMQQMDLAGLLDKHFPVHGNRKGLSLGEVSMVWLSHLLSQADHRMNRVQAWATRRLDTLHGCGVGALDPKDLTDDRLADVLRTLSCGVHWQAFEQELMGQLVRIYDLQAQRVRIDTTTASSYAEVDEQGLLQLGHSKDHRPDLPQLKVVLASLDPLGMPLATEVLSGEHAEDPVYLPIIARVRKGLQQSGLLYVGD
;
A
#
# COMPACT_ATOMS: atom_id res chain seq x y z
N MET A 1 21.91 -30.66 35.10
CA MET A 1 22.48 -30.22 33.80
C MET A 1 22.25 -28.72 33.69
N LYS A 2 23.29 -27.92 33.46
CA LYS A 2 23.11 -26.51 33.10
C LYS A 2 22.70 -26.49 31.63
N GLU A 3 21.57 -25.88 31.30
CA GLU A 3 21.20 -25.64 29.91
C GLU A 3 22.31 -24.83 29.23
N PRO A 4 22.70 -25.19 27.99
CA PRO A 4 23.69 -24.43 27.25
C PRO A 4 23.15 -23.02 26.97
N LEU A 5 23.96 -22.00 27.24
CA LEU A 5 23.64 -20.61 26.92
C LEU A 5 23.56 -20.48 25.39
N SER A 6 22.37 -20.24 24.85
CA SER A 6 22.19 -19.83 23.46
C SER A 6 22.29 -18.31 23.38
N ILE A 7 23.13 -17.80 22.48
CA ILE A 7 23.22 -16.38 22.15
C ILE A 7 22.73 -16.25 20.71
N GLU A 8 21.59 -15.57 20.54
CA GLU A 8 21.05 -15.22 19.24
C GLU A 8 21.31 -13.74 18.96
N THR A 9 21.47 -13.39 17.69
CA THR A 9 21.72 -12.00 17.28
C THR A 9 20.87 -11.69 16.07
N GLU A 10 20.01 -10.68 16.23
CA GLU A 10 19.15 -10.19 15.16
C GLU A 10 19.67 -8.85 14.62
N ARG A 11 19.52 -8.64 13.31
CA ARG A 11 19.76 -7.32 12.71
C ARG A 11 18.49 -6.49 12.77
N ILE A 12 18.56 -5.37 13.49
CA ILE A 12 17.46 -4.43 13.68
C ILE A 12 17.26 -3.53 12.44
N ASP A 13 18.35 -3.00 11.88
CA ASP A 13 18.35 -2.12 10.70
C ASP A 13 17.33 -0.96 10.81
N ASP A 14 16.54 -0.72 9.77
CA ASP A 14 15.54 0.36 9.65
C ASP A 14 14.13 -0.04 10.14
N ILE A 15 13.95 -1.29 10.58
CA ILE A 15 12.64 -1.88 10.93
C ILE A 15 11.91 -1.07 12.01
N PRO A 16 12.53 -0.68 13.15
CA PRO A 16 11.83 0.07 14.18
C PRO A 16 11.31 1.42 13.68
N LEU A 17 12.08 2.10 12.80
CA LEU A 17 11.68 3.38 12.24
C LEU A 17 10.45 3.21 11.34
N LEU A 18 10.47 2.22 10.45
CA LEU A 18 9.38 1.93 9.52
C LEU A 18 8.08 1.58 10.28
N ILE A 19 8.17 0.67 11.27
CA ILE A 19 7.02 0.26 12.07
C ILE A 19 6.49 1.42 12.91
N ALA A 20 7.36 2.17 13.59
CA ALA A 20 6.95 3.32 14.40
C ALA A 20 6.24 4.39 13.54
N HIS A 21 6.72 4.64 12.32
CA HIS A 21 6.08 5.58 11.42
C HIS A 21 4.69 5.10 10.99
N MET A 22 4.53 3.82 10.65
CA MET A 22 3.22 3.24 10.31
C MET A 22 2.25 3.21 11.49
N GLN A 23 2.74 3.01 12.71
CA GLN A 23 1.96 3.12 13.94
C GLN A 23 1.51 4.57 14.21
N GLN A 24 2.39 5.56 14.00
CA GLN A 24 2.02 6.97 14.10
C GLN A 24 0.91 7.35 13.12
N MET A 25 0.91 6.73 11.92
CA MET A 25 -0.13 6.90 10.92
C MET A 25 -1.39 6.06 11.18
N ASP A 26 -1.44 5.27 12.27
CA ASP A 26 -2.48 4.27 12.58
C ASP A 26 -2.86 3.40 11.36
N LEU A 27 -1.86 3.01 10.57
CA LEU A 27 -2.08 2.34 9.30
C LEU A 27 -2.81 1.00 9.50
N ALA A 28 -2.39 0.23 10.50
CA ALA A 28 -3.00 -1.06 10.81
C ALA A 28 -4.47 -0.90 11.24
N GLY A 29 -4.76 0.05 12.14
CA GLY A 29 -6.13 0.31 12.61
C GLY A 29 -7.06 0.77 11.49
N LEU A 30 -6.57 1.65 10.60
CA LEU A 30 -7.34 2.08 9.43
C LEU A 30 -7.60 0.93 8.45
N LEU A 31 -6.60 0.08 8.20
CA LEU A 31 -6.79 -1.09 7.35
C LEU A 31 -7.84 -2.03 7.95
N ASP A 32 -7.73 -2.38 9.24
CA ASP A 32 -8.69 -3.27 9.90
C ASP A 32 -10.12 -2.68 9.95
N LYS A 33 -10.24 -1.35 10.03
CA LYS A 33 -11.53 -0.66 10.00
C LYS A 33 -12.23 -0.79 8.64
N HIS A 34 -11.50 -0.58 7.54
CA HIS A 34 -12.09 -0.48 6.20
C HIS A 34 -12.13 -1.81 5.45
N PHE A 35 -11.33 -2.78 5.89
CA PHE A 35 -11.21 -4.08 5.24
C PHE A 35 -11.62 -5.20 6.22
N PRO A 36 -12.93 -5.42 6.40
CA PRO A 36 -13.40 -6.45 7.30
C PRO A 36 -12.99 -7.84 6.80
N VAL A 37 -12.39 -8.62 7.69
CA VAL A 37 -11.99 -10.00 7.45
C VAL A 37 -12.99 -10.98 8.02
N HIS A 38 -12.97 -12.22 7.54
CA HIS A 38 -13.80 -13.28 8.10
C HIS A 38 -13.47 -13.52 9.58
N GLY A 39 -14.49 -13.66 10.43
CA GLY A 39 -14.33 -13.87 11.89
C GLY A 39 -13.60 -15.16 12.33
N ASN A 40 -13.21 -16.02 11.39
CA ASN A 40 -12.40 -17.21 11.67
C ASN A 40 -10.89 -16.91 11.58
N ARG A 41 -10.51 -15.70 11.17
CA ARG A 41 -9.11 -15.26 11.16
C ARG A 41 -8.54 -15.32 12.57
N LYS A 42 -7.36 -15.92 12.71
CA LYS A 42 -6.59 -15.97 13.95
C LYS A 42 -5.21 -15.34 13.73
N GLY A 43 -4.47 -15.11 14.80
CA GLY A 43 -3.16 -14.45 14.75
C GLY A 43 -3.30 -12.96 14.44
N LEU A 44 -2.30 -12.40 13.76
CA LEU A 44 -2.29 -10.97 13.41
C LEU A 44 -3.49 -10.54 12.55
N SER A 45 -3.92 -9.29 12.77
CA SER A 45 -4.94 -8.62 11.98
C SER A 45 -4.50 -8.44 10.52
N LEU A 46 -5.39 -7.95 9.65
CA LEU A 46 -5.00 -7.65 8.27
C LEU A 46 -4.07 -6.44 8.23
N GLY A 47 -4.36 -5.43 9.05
CA GLY A 47 -3.52 -4.25 9.21
C GLY A 47 -2.13 -4.56 9.74
N GLU A 48 -2.01 -5.38 10.79
CA GLU A 48 -0.72 -5.77 11.36
C GLU A 48 0.14 -6.56 10.38
N VAL A 49 -0.45 -7.53 9.67
CA VAL A 49 0.25 -8.28 8.60
C VAL A 49 0.73 -7.32 7.51
N SER A 50 -0.11 -6.38 7.09
CA SER A 50 0.24 -5.39 6.06
C SER A 50 1.40 -4.50 6.51
N MET A 51 1.41 -4.06 7.77
CA MET A 51 2.49 -3.24 8.33
C MET A 51 3.83 -3.99 8.38
N VAL A 52 3.84 -5.26 8.80
CA VAL A 52 5.06 -6.07 8.79
C VAL A 52 5.53 -6.31 7.35
N TRP A 53 4.62 -6.57 6.43
CA TRP A 53 4.96 -6.78 5.03
C TRP A 53 5.51 -5.51 4.37
N LEU A 54 4.89 -4.35 4.58
CA LEU A 54 5.41 -3.06 4.11
C LEU A 54 6.81 -2.78 4.66
N SER A 55 7.07 -3.12 5.93
CA SER A 55 8.40 -3.00 6.52
C SER A 55 9.43 -3.88 5.77
N HIS A 56 9.06 -5.11 5.41
CA HIS A 56 9.89 -5.98 4.58
C HIS A 56 10.15 -5.38 3.19
N LEU A 57 9.09 -4.91 2.51
CA LEU A 57 9.19 -4.32 1.16
C LEU A 57 10.18 -3.16 1.13
N LEU A 58 10.07 -2.24 2.09
CA LEU A 58 10.90 -1.02 2.15
C LEU A 58 12.33 -1.34 2.61
N SER A 59 12.49 -2.18 3.62
CA SER A 59 13.81 -2.54 4.17
C SER A 59 14.64 -3.40 3.21
N GLN A 60 13.99 -4.31 2.49
CA GLN A 60 14.68 -5.29 1.64
C GLN A 60 14.62 -4.95 0.15
N ALA A 61 13.83 -3.95 -0.24
CA ALA A 61 13.52 -3.66 -1.65
C ALA A 61 13.06 -4.90 -2.43
N ASP A 62 12.34 -5.80 -1.77
CA ASP A 62 11.93 -7.11 -2.30
C ASP A 62 10.42 -7.30 -2.15
N HIS A 63 9.74 -7.47 -3.27
CA HIS A 63 8.28 -7.62 -3.34
C HIS A 63 7.78 -9.06 -3.28
N ARG A 64 8.68 -10.05 -3.21
CA ARG A 64 8.31 -11.47 -3.27
C ARG A 64 7.72 -11.96 -1.94
N MET A 65 6.43 -12.30 -1.96
CA MET A 65 5.68 -12.78 -0.78
C MET A 65 6.34 -13.98 -0.08
N ASN A 66 6.90 -14.93 -0.84
CA ASN A 66 7.53 -16.15 -0.30
C ASN A 66 8.83 -15.90 0.49
N ARG A 67 9.33 -14.66 0.55
CA ARG A 67 10.52 -14.27 1.34
C ARG A 67 10.18 -13.71 2.72
N VAL A 68 8.95 -13.24 2.92
CA VAL A 68 8.55 -12.44 4.08
C VAL A 68 8.61 -13.26 5.38
N GLN A 69 8.03 -14.46 5.40
CA GLN A 69 8.07 -15.34 6.57
C GLN A 69 9.51 -15.63 7.02
N ALA A 70 10.38 -16.07 6.11
CA ALA A 70 11.77 -16.38 6.43
C ALA A 70 12.58 -15.14 6.87
N TRP A 71 12.21 -13.95 6.37
CA TRP A 71 12.78 -12.69 6.82
C TRP A 71 12.37 -12.36 8.26
N ALA A 72 11.09 -12.52 8.60
CA ALA A 72 10.54 -12.25 9.92
C ALA A 72 10.99 -13.25 10.99
N THR A 73 11.10 -14.55 10.66
CA THR A 73 11.59 -15.58 11.61
C THR A 73 12.97 -15.26 12.18
N ARG A 74 13.83 -14.56 11.42
CA ARG A 74 15.18 -14.18 11.86
C ARG A 74 15.24 -12.87 12.65
N ARG A 75 14.07 -12.27 12.93
CA ARG A 75 13.89 -10.92 13.50
C ARG A 75 12.68 -10.86 14.43
N LEU A 76 12.35 -11.97 15.09
CA LEU A 76 11.12 -12.05 15.90
C LEU A 76 11.20 -11.15 17.10
N ASP A 77 12.32 -11.15 17.83
CA ASP A 77 12.49 -10.31 19.01
C ASP A 77 12.44 -8.83 18.64
N THR A 78 13.05 -8.47 17.50
CA THR A 78 12.99 -7.12 16.94
C THR A 78 11.56 -6.71 16.62
N LEU A 79 10.82 -7.53 15.88
CA LEU A 79 9.44 -7.23 15.47
C LEU A 79 8.47 -7.19 16.67
N HIS A 80 8.64 -8.10 17.63
CA HIS A 80 7.92 -8.08 18.90
C HIS A 80 8.21 -6.80 19.69
N GLY A 81 9.48 -6.42 19.79
CA GLY A 81 9.92 -5.17 20.44
C GLY A 81 9.41 -3.90 19.76
N CYS A 82 9.10 -3.97 18.46
CA CYS A 82 8.50 -2.86 17.71
C CYS A 82 6.96 -2.77 17.86
N GLY A 83 6.37 -3.55 18.75
CA GLY A 83 4.92 -3.50 19.02
C GLY A 83 4.08 -4.51 18.24
N VAL A 84 4.72 -5.48 17.56
CA VAL A 84 4.02 -6.60 16.89
C VAL A 84 4.11 -7.88 17.73
N GLY A 85 3.87 -7.77 19.04
CA GLY A 85 4.17 -8.85 20.02
C GLY A 85 3.39 -10.15 19.85
N ALA A 86 2.28 -10.14 19.12
CA ALA A 86 1.50 -11.34 18.81
C ALA A 86 1.95 -12.06 17.53
N LEU A 87 2.99 -11.56 16.84
CA LEU A 87 3.46 -12.10 15.57
C LEU A 87 3.94 -13.54 15.74
N ASP A 88 3.29 -14.46 15.03
CA ASP A 88 3.85 -15.76 14.68
C ASP A 88 4.33 -15.73 13.22
N PRO A 89 5.49 -16.31 12.86
CA PRO A 89 5.94 -16.35 11.48
C PRO A 89 4.90 -16.90 10.48
N LYS A 90 4.00 -17.80 10.92
CA LYS A 90 2.92 -18.34 10.08
C LYS A 90 1.82 -17.32 9.75
N ASP A 91 1.81 -16.16 10.40
CA ASP A 91 0.96 -15.06 9.99
C ASP A 91 1.40 -14.44 8.66
N LEU A 92 2.64 -14.72 8.23
CA LEU A 92 3.30 -14.14 7.05
C LEU A 92 3.52 -15.15 5.92
N THR A 93 2.73 -16.22 5.87
CA THR A 93 2.75 -17.13 4.70
C THR A 93 2.31 -16.38 3.44
N ASP A 94 2.78 -16.84 2.28
CA ASP A 94 2.38 -16.26 1.00
C ASP A 94 0.87 -16.30 0.77
N ASP A 95 0.17 -17.35 1.21
CA ASP A 95 -1.31 -17.41 1.21
C ASP A 95 -1.94 -16.24 2.00
N ARG A 96 -1.41 -15.93 3.19
CA ARG A 96 -1.90 -14.83 4.05
C ARG A 96 -1.66 -13.48 3.40
N LEU A 97 -0.52 -13.31 2.73
CA LEU A 97 -0.20 -12.08 2.01
C LEU A 97 -1.03 -11.93 0.73
N ALA A 98 -1.33 -13.03 0.03
CA ALA A 98 -2.22 -13.03 -1.12
C ALA A 98 -3.65 -12.64 -0.72
N ASP A 99 -4.13 -13.08 0.44
CA ASP A 99 -5.42 -12.65 0.99
C ASP A 99 -5.46 -11.14 1.28
N VAL A 100 -4.35 -10.55 1.74
CA VAL A 100 -4.24 -9.08 1.89
C VAL A 100 -4.46 -8.41 0.54
N LEU A 101 -3.75 -8.82 -0.51
CA LEU A 101 -3.92 -8.24 -1.86
C LEU A 101 -5.34 -8.38 -2.40
N ARG A 102 -5.97 -9.54 -2.21
CA ARG A 102 -7.37 -9.77 -2.61
C ARG A 102 -8.34 -8.86 -1.86
N THR A 103 -8.04 -8.54 -0.61
CA THR A 103 -8.88 -7.66 0.19
C THR A 103 -8.71 -6.20 -0.24
N LEU A 104 -7.47 -5.78 -0.51
CA LEU A 104 -7.14 -4.42 -0.96
C LEU A 104 -7.67 -4.13 -2.38
N SER A 105 -7.92 -5.14 -3.21
CA SER A 105 -8.46 -4.94 -4.57
C SER A 105 -9.94 -4.51 -4.59
N CYS A 106 -10.63 -4.52 -3.45
CA CYS A 106 -12.01 -4.02 -3.36
C CYS A 106 -12.03 -2.48 -3.42
N GLY A 107 -12.38 -1.93 -4.59
CA GLY A 107 -12.36 -0.49 -4.83
C GLY A 107 -13.20 0.35 -3.85
N VAL A 108 -14.34 -0.16 -3.38
CA VAL A 108 -15.20 0.55 -2.40
C VAL A 108 -14.49 0.72 -1.06
N HIS A 109 -13.91 -0.37 -0.55
CA HIS A 109 -13.15 -0.35 0.70
C HIS A 109 -11.85 0.44 0.56
N TRP A 110 -11.15 0.29 -0.56
CA TRP A 110 -9.94 1.06 -0.86
C TRP A 110 -10.21 2.56 -0.84
N GLN A 111 -11.24 3.03 -1.55
CA GLN A 111 -11.57 4.44 -1.58
C GLN A 111 -11.95 4.97 -0.20
N ALA A 112 -12.68 4.20 0.62
CA ALA A 112 -13.02 4.61 1.99
C ALA A 112 -11.76 4.72 2.88
N PHE A 113 -10.88 3.73 2.80
CA PHE A 113 -9.58 3.70 3.48
C PHE A 113 -8.69 4.89 3.06
N GLU A 114 -8.52 5.09 1.76
CA GLU A 114 -7.68 6.14 1.18
C GLU A 114 -8.15 7.53 1.62
N GLN A 115 -9.46 7.77 1.64
CA GLN A 115 -10.05 9.04 2.08
C GLN A 115 -9.75 9.33 3.55
N GLU A 116 -9.88 8.33 4.43
CA GLU A 116 -9.62 8.52 5.84
C GLU A 116 -8.13 8.65 6.14
N LEU A 117 -7.28 7.84 5.49
CA LEU A 117 -5.83 7.94 5.59
C LEU A 117 -5.37 9.33 5.14
N MET A 118 -5.82 9.82 3.99
CA MET A 118 -5.49 11.16 3.50
C MET A 118 -5.83 12.26 4.52
N GLY A 119 -7.06 12.27 5.04
CA GLY A 119 -7.49 13.26 6.03
C GLY A 119 -6.69 13.16 7.33
N GLN A 120 -6.35 11.94 7.75
CA GLN A 120 -5.53 11.70 8.93
C GLN A 120 -4.10 12.21 8.75
N LEU A 121 -3.45 11.93 7.62
CA LEU A 121 -2.08 12.38 7.35
C LEU A 121 -1.99 13.91 7.31
N VAL A 122 -2.93 14.56 6.61
CA VAL A 122 -2.99 16.03 6.55
C VAL A 122 -3.13 16.64 7.94
N ARG A 123 -3.95 16.04 8.81
CA ARG A 123 -4.14 16.50 10.19
C ARG A 123 -2.92 16.22 11.08
N ILE A 124 -2.40 15.00 11.07
CA ILE A 124 -1.29 14.58 11.95
C ILE A 124 -0.02 15.36 11.65
N TYR A 125 0.24 15.62 10.37
CA TYR A 125 1.44 16.34 9.92
C TYR A 125 1.20 17.84 9.69
N ASP A 126 0.02 18.37 10.05
CA ASP A 126 -0.37 19.78 9.88
C ASP A 126 -0.06 20.33 8.47
N LEU A 127 -0.42 19.55 7.45
CA LEU A 127 -0.09 19.85 6.06
C LEU A 127 -1.04 20.90 5.49
N GLN A 128 -0.48 21.94 4.88
CA GLN A 128 -1.25 22.99 4.23
C GLN A 128 -1.59 22.58 2.79
N ALA A 129 -2.77 22.00 2.58
CA ALA A 129 -3.20 21.59 1.26
C ALA A 129 -3.55 22.82 0.39
N GLN A 130 -2.74 23.10 -0.64
CA GLN A 130 -2.96 24.23 -1.55
C GLN A 130 -2.88 23.82 -3.02
N ARG A 131 -1.95 22.92 -3.35
CA ARG A 131 -1.70 22.46 -4.70
C ARG A 131 -1.64 20.94 -4.75
N VAL A 132 -2.34 20.37 -5.72
CA VAL A 132 -2.39 18.94 -6.00
C VAL A 132 -1.86 18.71 -7.41
N ARG A 133 -0.91 17.80 -7.56
CA ARG A 133 -0.41 17.36 -8.86
C ARG A 133 -1.07 16.05 -9.22
N ILE A 134 -1.57 15.94 -10.44
CA ILE A 134 -2.16 14.71 -10.97
C ILE A 134 -1.33 14.34 -12.19
N ASP A 135 -0.81 13.13 -12.16
CA ASP A 135 -0.02 12.59 -13.26
C ASP A 135 -0.41 11.13 -13.49
N THR A 136 -0.13 10.64 -14.70
CA THR A 136 -0.43 9.29 -15.14
C THR A 136 0.84 8.60 -15.61
N THR A 137 1.00 7.34 -15.21
CA THR A 137 2.05 6.48 -15.75
C THR A 137 1.43 5.22 -16.32
N THR A 138 2.05 4.70 -17.36
CA THR A 138 1.72 3.39 -17.94
C THR A 138 2.75 2.36 -17.48
N ALA A 139 2.33 1.12 -17.29
CA ALA A 139 3.20 -0.02 -17.04
C ALA A 139 2.87 -1.16 -18.00
N SER A 140 3.81 -1.48 -18.90
CA SER A 140 3.68 -2.63 -19.80
C SER A 140 4.06 -3.95 -19.10
N SER A 141 3.45 -5.04 -19.53
CA SER A 141 3.66 -6.38 -19.00
C SER A 141 3.87 -7.39 -20.12
N TYR A 142 4.56 -8.48 -19.79
CA TYR A 142 4.70 -9.67 -20.65
C TYR A 142 3.68 -10.76 -20.30
N ALA A 143 2.76 -10.49 -19.37
CA ALA A 143 1.68 -11.41 -19.05
C ALA A 143 0.72 -11.55 -20.23
N GLU A 144 -0.01 -12.66 -20.26
CA GLU A 144 -1.10 -12.84 -21.21
C GLU A 144 -2.27 -11.91 -20.87
N VAL A 145 -3.02 -11.53 -21.91
CA VAL A 145 -4.27 -10.77 -21.74
C VAL A 145 -5.35 -11.70 -21.20
N ASP A 146 -5.99 -11.28 -20.12
CA ASP A 146 -7.23 -11.86 -19.60
C ASP A 146 -8.34 -10.84 -19.83
N GLU A 147 -9.41 -11.21 -20.53
CA GLU A 147 -10.55 -10.32 -20.83
C GLU A 147 -11.19 -9.69 -19.58
N GLN A 148 -11.02 -10.31 -18.41
CA GLN A 148 -11.54 -9.82 -17.13
C GLN A 148 -10.48 -9.07 -16.30
N GLY A 149 -9.24 -9.01 -16.78
CA GLY A 149 -8.09 -8.42 -16.11
C GLY A 149 -7.82 -6.96 -16.48
N LEU A 150 -6.96 -6.31 -15.69
CA LEU A 150 -6.51 -4.93 -15.92
C LEU A 150 -5.42 -4.80 -17.01
N LEU A 151 -4.72 -5.89 -17.30
CA LEU A 151 -3.65 -5.90 -18.28
C LEU A 151 -4.25 -6.10 -19.68
N GLN A 152 -4.42 -5.00 -20.40
CA GLN A 152 -5.05 -5.00 -21.73
C GLN A 152 -4.18 -4.27 -22.75
N LEU A 153 -4.39 -4.61 -24.02
CA LEU A 153 -3.79 -3.87 -25.13
C LEU A 153 -4.47 -2.50 -25.28
N GLY A 154 -3.69 -1.48 -25.59
CA GLY A 154 -4.20 -0.13 -25.80
C GLY A 154 -3.17 0.79 -26.45
N HIS A 155 -3.47 2.09 -26.47
CA HIS A 155 -2.51 3.08 -26.95
C HIS A 155 -1.33 3.17 -25.98
N SER A 156 -0.15 2.74 -26.42
CA SER A 156 1.08 2.73 -25.62
C SER A 156 1.87 4.03 -25.80
N LYS A 157 2.06 4.76 -24.69
CA LYS A 157 2.95 5.95 -24.63
C LYS A 157 4.44 5.56 -24.73
N ASP A 158 4.77 4.31 -24.44
CA ASP A 158 6.14 3.75 -24.49
C ASP A 158 6.48 3.11 -25.84
N HIS A 159 5.63 3.29 -26.87
CA HIS A 159 5.78 2.70 -28.19
C HIS A 159 5.85 1.15 -28.20
N ARG A 160 5.13 0.51 -27.27
CA ARG A 160 4.98 -0.96 -27.16
C ARG A 160 3.52 -1.41 -27.31
N PRO A 161 2.90 -1.21 -28.49
CA PRO A 161 1.51 -1.63 -28.73
C PRO A 161 1.35 -3.16 -28.75
N ASP A 162 2.46 -3.91 -28.77
CA ASP A 162 2.52 -5.36 -28.71
C ASP A 162 2.35 -5.94 -27.29
N LEU A 163 2.49 -5.10 -26.26
CA LEU A 163 2.39 -5.53 -24.86
C LEU A 163 1.09 -5.05 -24.21
N PRO A 164 0.43 -5.90 -23.41
CA PRO A 164 -0.60 -5.41 -22.52
C PRO A 164 -0.02 -4.45 -21.48
N GLN A 165 -0.86 -3.52 -21.05
CA GLN A 165 -0.49 -2.46 -20.13
C GLN A 165 -1.58 -2.24 -19.09
N LEU A 166 -1.21 -1.60 -17.99
CA LEU A 166 -2.12 -0.93 -17.08
C LEU A 166 -1.67 0.51 -16.93
N LYS A 167 -2.56 1.36 -16.42
CA LYS A 167 -2.27 2.76 -16.16
C LYS A 167 -2.55 3.07 -14.70
N VAL A 168 -1.68 3.87 -14.10
CA VAL A 168 -1.82 4.33 -12.72
C VAL A 168 -1.90 5.84 -12.74
N VAL A 169 -2.97 6.37 -12.16
CA VAL A 169 -3.16 7.79 -11.93
C VAL A 169 -2.85 8.07 -10.47
N LEU A 170 -2.01 9.07 -10.21
CA LEU A 170 -1.66 9.49 -8.85
C LEU A 170 -1.96 10.98 -8.67
N ALA A 171 -2.85 11.29 -7.73
CA ALA A 171 -2.97 12.62 -7.18
C ALA A 171 -2.06 12.75 -5.95
N SER A 172 -1.19 13.76 -5.95
CA SER A 172 -0.22 13.99 -4.88
C SER A 172 -0.23 15.43 -4.39
N LEU A 173 0.08 15.63 -3.10
CA LEU A 173 0.13 16.94 -2.47
C LEU A 173 1.52 17.57 -2.64
N ASP A 174 1.56 18.76 -3.23
CA ASP A 174 2.78 19.57 -3.35
C ASP A 174 3.08 20.31 -2.02
N PRO A 175 4.35 20.52 -1.64
CA PRO A 175 5.59 20.18 -2.35
C PRO A 175 6.16 18.80 -2.02
N LEU A 176 5.56 18.06 -1.08
CA LEU A 176 6.12 16.83 -0.54
C LEU A 176 5.98 15.63 -1.50
N GLY A 177 5.06 15.70 -2.47
CA GLY A 177 4.68 14.57 -3.30
C GLY A 177 3.90 13.50 -2.53
N MET A 178 3.22 13.88 -1.44
CA MET A 178 2.47 12.92 -0.61
C MET A 178 1.27 12.37 -1.39
N PRO A 179 1.13 11.04 -1.55
CA PRO A 179 -0.05 10.44 -2.20
C PRO A 179 -1.36 10.84 -1.50
N LEU A 180 -2.33 11.31 -2.28
CA LEU A 180 -3.67 11.69 -1.82
C LEU A 180 -4.74 10.72 -2.34
N ALA A 181 -4.63 10.35 -3.62
CA ALA A 181 -5.52 9.39 -4.23
C ALA A 181 -4.85 8.67 -5.40
N THR A 182 -5.18 7.40 -5.57
CA THR A 182 -4.71 6.57 -6.68
C THR A 182 -5.90 5.98 -7.44
N GLU A 183 -5.76 5.87 -8.75
CA GLU A 183 -6.67 5.10 -9.59
C GLU A 183 -5.87 4.17 -10.50
N VAL A 184 -6.38 2.96 -10.72
CA VAL A 184 -5.78 1.99 -11.62
C VAL A 184 -6.75 1.73 -12.77
N LEU A 185 -6.27 1.92 -13.99
CA LEU A 185 -7.06 1.74 -15.20
C LEU A 185 -6.51 0.58 -16.00
N SER A 186 -7.46 -0.10 -16.64
CA SER A 186 -7.14 -1.11 -17.62
C SER A 186 -6.52 -0.48 -18.88
N GLY A 187 -5.58 -1.17 -19.52
CA GLY A 187 -4.68 -0.60 -20.52
C GLY A 187 -5.33 0.00 -21.78
N GLU A 188 -6.51 -0.49 -22.15
CA GLU A 188 -7.35 -0.06 -23.27
C GLU A 188 -8.11 1.25 -23.00
N HIS A 189 -8.28 1.64 -21.72
CA HIS A 189 -9.01 2.83 -21.35
C HIS A 189 -8.18 4.11 -21.49
N ALA A 190 -8.84 5.21 -21.89
CA ALA A 190 -8.25 6.54 -21.88
C ALA A 190 -8.12 7.10 -20.45
N GLU A 191 -7.14 7.97 -20.23
CA GLU A 191 -6.86 8.59 -18.93
C GLU A 191 -7.70 9.86 -18.71
N ASP A 192 -8.02 10.60 -19.78
CA ASP A 192 -8.78 11.86 -19.75
C ASP A 192 -10.04 11.81 -18.87
N PRO A 193 -10.87 10.74 -18.90
CA PRO A 193 -12.08 10.67 -18.07
C PRO A 193 -11.81 10.58 -16.56
N VAL A 194 -10.59 10.32 -16.13
CA VAL A 194 -10.23 9.99 -14.72
C VAL A 194 -9.81 11.22 -13.92
N TYR A 195 -9.38 12.29 -14.59
CA TYR A 195 -8.99 13.54 -13.92
C TYR A 195 -10.11 14.13 -13.07
N LEU A 196 -11.33 14.27 -13.62
CA LEU A 196 -12.45 14.85 -12.85
C LEU A 196 -12.86 13.98 -11.65
N PRO A 197 -13.03 12.64 -11.77
CA PRO A 197 -13.24 11.75 -10.63
C PRO A 197 -12.17 11.87 -9.55
N ILE A 198 -10.87 11.88 -9.91
CA ILE A 198 -9.79 11.94 -8.93
C ILE A 198 -9.76 13.29 -8.22
N ILE A 199 -10.00 14.39 -8.94
CA ILE A 199 -10.16 15.74 -8.37
C ILE A 199 -11.31 15.75 -7.35
N ALA A 200 -12.47 15.20 -7.72
CA ALA A 200 -13.62 15.13 -6.83
C ALA A 200 -13.32 14.31 -5.56
N ARG A 201 -12.61 13.19 -5.70
CA ARG A 201 -12.18 12.33 -4.59
C ARG A 201 -11.24 13.08 -3.64
N VAL A 202 -10.24 13.78 -4.17
CA VAL A 202 -9.31 14.59 -3.36
C VAL A 202 -10.05 15.70 -2.63
N ARG A 203 -10.93 16.46 -3.31
CA ARG A 203 -11.74 17.52 -2.67
C ARG A 203 -12.59 16.99 -1.53
N LYS A 204 -13.21 15.82 -1.72
CA LYS A 204 -14.07 15.19 -0.73
C LYS A 204 -13.29 14.83 0.54
N GLY A 205 -12.12 14.20 0.41
CA GLY A 205 -11.38 13.75 1.58
C GLY A 205 -10.60 14.87 2.28
N LEU A 206 -10.12 15.87 1.54
CA LEU A 206 -9.51 17.07 2.14
C LEU A 206 -10.55 18.02 2.75
N GLN A 207 -11.83 17.88 2.38
CA GLN A 207 -12.92 18.78 2.79
C GLN A 207 -12.61 20.27 2.50
N GLN A 208 -11.80 20.53 1.49
CA GLN A 208 -11.31 21.86 1.15
C GLN A 208 -11.71 22.26 -0.26
N SER A 209 -11.94 23.55 -0.46
CA SER A 209 -12.19 24.17 -1.77
C SER A 209 -11.06 25.15 -2.11
N GLY A 210 -10.95 25.52 -3.39
CA GLY A 210 -9.92 26.48 -3.85
C GLY A 210 -8.52 25.89 -4.01
N LEU A 211 -8.39 24.56 -4.09
CA LEU A 211 -7.13 23.90 -4.40
C LEU A 211 -6.73 24.13 -5.87
N LEU A 212 -5.45 24.39 -6.12
CA LEU A 212 -4.88 24.42 -7.46
C LEU A 212 -4.55 23.00 -7.90
N TYR A 213 -5.13 22.55 -9.01
CA TYR A 213 -4.80 21.28 -9.63
C TYR A 213 -3.86 21.51 -10.81
N VAL A 214 -2.78 20.73 -10.88
CA VAL A 214 -1.77 20.78 -11.93
C VAL A 214 -1.63 19.38 -12.53
N GLY A 215 -1.82 19.27 -13.83
CA GLY A 215 -1.58 18.07 -14.64
C GLY A 215 -1.10 18.50 -16.02
N ASP A 216 -0.64 17.55 -16.82
CA ASP A 216 -0.25 17.75 -18.22
C ASP A 216 -1.41 17.61 -19.22
#